data_AF-A0A6G1EQ60-F1
#
_entry.id   AF-A0A6G1EQ60-F1
#
_cell.length_a   1.000
_cell.length_b   1.000
_cell.length_c   1.000
_cell.angle_alpha   90.00
_cell.angle_beta   90.00
_cell.angle_gamma   90.00
#
_symmetry.space_group_name_H-M   'P 1'
#
loop_
_entity.id
_entity.type
_entity.pdbx_description
1 polymer ?
#
loop_
_entity_poly.entity_id
_entity_poly.type
_entity_poly.pdbx_seq_one_letter_code
_entity_poly.pdbx_strand_id
1 'polypeptide(L)'
;MVKLATAREARMYGPALAVRRWEYINAGAYVFAALLLAVALAALSAGCGARAALAVAAVALAVVGAVNAHDLAAHLAGVDFRLGLVWYDVQLGLVELLVPALHVVGCVLAVVAMVLLISQGRETHAANTLLAAAVVWLVGSVLNSCQVYERADGRAQLLQSSVQVPLLLGSLLFLVAGVVNRRREPPVLVGRSWAWVCMLGSVLWLVGAVFNMAKVFMMHQSDALRLEKLRGGAQERLSRDRDGRVPLNWAALR
;
A
#
# COMPACT_ATOMS: atom_id res chain seq x y z
N MET A 1 1.00 5.89 0.46
CA MET A 1 2.47 6.10 0.65
C MET A 1 2.84 7.57 0.42
N VAL A 2 3.98 8.08 0.90
CA VAL A 2 4.52 9.35 0.37
C VAL A 2 5.34 9.01 -0.86
N LYS A 3 5.12 9.74 -1.94
CA LYS A 3 5.88 9.62 -3.17
C LYS A 3 7.13 10.49 -3.06
N LEU A 4 8.30 9.97 -3.44
CA LEU A 4 9.51 10.80 -3.53
C LEU A 4 9.27 12.00 -4.44
N ALA A 5 10.01 13.08 -4.18
CA ALA A 5 10.07 14.24 -5.08
C ALA A 5 10.46 13.83 -6.51
N THR A 6 11.33 12.83 -6.63
CA THR A 6 11.80 12.30 -7.91
C THR A 6 10.71 11.67 -8.76
N ALA A 7 9.74 11.01 -8.11
CA ALA A 7 8.57 10.47 -8.80
C ALA A 7 7.67 11.57 -9.36
N ARG A 8 7.67 12.77 -8.75
CA ARG A 8 6.95 13.95 -9.24
C ARG A 8 7.74 14.77 -10.28
N GLU A 9 9.07 14.73 -10.25
CA GLU A 9 9.96 15.40 -11.24
C GLU A 9 10.20 14.53 -12.51
N ALA A 10 9.88 13.24 -12.48
CA ALA A 10 10.00 12.36 -13.64
C ALA A 10 8.96 12.71 -14.72
N ARG A 11 9.45 13.11 -15.90
CA ARG A 11 8.65 13.54 -17.08
C ARG A 11 7.66 12.48 -17.60
N MET A 12 7.69 11.25 -17.05
CA MET A 12 6.88 10.12 -17.50
C MET A 12 5.39 10.21 -17.15
N TYR A 13 4.99 10.98 -16.12
CA TYR A 13 3.57 11.15 -15.75
C TYR A 13 2.85 12.30 -16.49
N GLY A 14 3.51 12.94 -17.46
CA GLY A 14 2.97 14.11 -18.15
C GLY A 14 3.07 15.39 -17.32
N PRO A 15 2.36 16.47 -17.70
CA PRO A 15 2.46 17.76 -17.01
C PRO A 15 2.06 17.64 -15.53
N ALA A 16 2.63 18.50 -14.66
CA ALA A 16 2.44 18.43 -13.20
C ALA A 16 0.98 18.38 -12.76
N LEU A 17 0.06 18.99 -13.51
CA LEU A 17 -1.39 18.92 -13.30
C LEU A 17 -1.96 17.50 -13.43
N ALA A 18 -1.44 16.68 -14.35
CA ALA A 18 -1.84 15.29 -14.53
C ALA A 18 -1.39 14.42 -13.34
N VAL A 19 -0.16 14.64 -12.85
CA VAL A 19 0.37 13.98 -11.63
C VAL A 19 -0.56 14.25 -10.43
N ARG A 20 -0.92 15.52 -10.19
CA ARG A 20 -1.82 15.89 -9.08
C ARG A 20 -3.18 15.20 -9.18
N ARG A 21 -3.76 15.12 -10.38
CA ARG A 21 -5.05 14.45 -10.61
C ARG A 21 -4.98 12.97 -10.29
N TRP A 22 -3.93 12.28 -10.75
CA TRP A 22 -3.75 10.85 -10.46
C TRP A 22 -3.52 10.58 -8.98
N GLU A 23 -2.81 11.44 -8.25
CA GLU A 23 -2.65 11.30 -6.80
C GLU A 23 -3.98 11.42 -6.04
N TYR A 24 -4.83 12.37 -6.41
CA TYR A 24 -6.17 12.49 -5.83
C TYR A 24 -7.09 11.33 -6.21
N ILE A 25 -7.08 10.90 -7.48
CA ILE A 25 -7.87 9.75 -7.94
C ILE A 25 -7.43 8.49 -7.19
N ASN A 26 -6.13 8.25 -7.04
CA ASN A 26 -5.61 7.07 -6.35
C ASN A 26 -6.00 7.08 -4.87
N ALA A 27 -5.85 8.22 -4.20
CA ALA A 27 -6.24 8.36 -2.80
C ALA A 27 -7.76 8.22 -2.59
N GLY A 28 -8.57 8.82 -3.46
CA GLY A 28 -10.03 8.69 -3.43
C GLY A 28 -10.50 7.26 -3.71
N ALA A 29 -9.91 6.59 -4.69
CA ALA A 29 -10.17 5.18 -4.99
C ALA A 29 -9.83 4.29 -3.80
N TYR A 30 -8.75 4.61 -3.08
CA TYR A 30 -8.38 3.85 -1.87
C TYR A 30 -9.40 4.02 -0.74
N VAL A 31 -9.86 5.25 -0.49
CA VAL A 31 -10.92 5.54 0.50
C VAL A 31 -12.20 4.80 0.14
N PHE A 32 -12.63 4.87 -1.13
CA PHE A 32 -13.82 4.18 -1.62
C PHE A 32 -13.72 2.66 -1.44
N ALA A 33 -12.58 2.07 -1.81
CA ALA A 33 -12.34 0.65 -1.66
C ALA A 33 -12.31 0.22 -0.18
N ALA A 34 -11.67 0.99 0.69
CA ALA A 34 -11.65 0.70 2.13
C ALA A 34 -13.05 0.79 2.76
N LEU A 35 -13.88 1.75 2.31
CA LEU A 35 -15.27 1.86 2.74
C LEU A 35 -16.09 0.64 2.29
N LEU A 36 -15.97 0.24 1.01
CA LEU A 36 -16.63 -0.96 0.50
C LEU A 36 -16.21 -2.22 1.27
N LEU A 37 -14.92 -2.36 1.59
CA LEU A 37 -14.43 -3.48 2.39
C LEU A 37 -15.05 -3.49 3.79
N ALA A 38 -15.12 -2.32 4.46
CA ALA A 38 -15.74 -2.21 5.77
C ALA A 38 -17.23 -2.55 5.77
N VAL A 39 -17.97 -2.06 4.77
CA VAL A 39 -19.40 -2.38 4.59
C VAL A 39 -19.59 -3.88 4.31
N ALA A 40 -18.77 -4.49 3.45
CA ALA A 40 -18.83 -5.91 3.15
C ALA A 40 -18.57 -6.78 4.38
N LEU A 41 -17.55 -6.45 5.17
CA LEU A 41 -17.23 -7.19 6.39
C LEU A 41 -18.25 -6.94 7.51
N ALA A 42 -18.87 -5.77 7.57
CA ALA A 42 -20.01 -5.51 8.44
C ALA A 42 -21.23 -6.38 8.04
N ALA A 43 -21.54 -6.50 6.74
CA ALA A 43 -22.59 -7.36 6.24
C ALA A 43 -22.33 -8.85 6.57
N LEU A 44 -21.07 -9.31 6.40
CA LEU A 44 -20.66 -10.66 6.81
C LEU A 44 -20.80 -10.87 8.33
N SER A 45 -20.48 -9.85 9.13
CA SER A 45 -20.65 -9.89 10.59
C SER A 45 -22.12 -9.97 11.01
N ALA A 46 -23.00 -9.30 10.27
CA ALA A 46 -24.44 -9.34 10.48
C ALA A 46 -25.09 -10.64 9.98
N GLY A 47 -24.37 -11.46 9.21
CA GLY A 47 -24.91 -12.69 8.59
C GLY A 47 -25.78 -12.43 7.36
N CYS A 48 -25.71 -11.22 6.78
CA CYS A 48 -26.55 -10.81 5.66
C CYS A 48 -25.85 -11.13 4.33
N GLY A 49 -26.49 -11.94 3.47
CA GLY A 49 -26.09 -12.09 2.07
C GLY A 49 -24.63 -12.49 1.85
N ALA A 50 -24.15 -13.52 2.57
CA ALA A 50 -22.72 -13.86 2.65
C ALA A 50 -21.99 -13.90 1.28
N ARG A 51 -22.57 -14.53 0.25
CA ARG A 51 -21.96 -14.57 -1.10
C ARG A 51 -21.80 -13.17 -1.72
N ALA A 52 -22.81 -12.32 -1.62
CA ALA A 52 -22.75 -10.96 -2.13
C ALA A 52 -21.72 -10.13 -1.37
N ALA A 53 -21.69 -10.26 -0.04
CA ALA A 53 -20.71 -9.56 0.79
C ALA A 53 -19.26 -10.03 0.50
N LEU A 54 -19.02 -11.33 0.29
CA LEU A 54 -17.72 -11.85 -0.16
C LEU A 54 -17.32 -11.29 -1.53
N ALA A 55 -18.26 -11.20 -2.48
CA ALA A 55 -18.01 -10.64 -3.80
C ALA A 55 -17.65 -9.14 -3.71
N VAL A 56 -18.38 -8.35 -2.90
CA VAL A 56 -18.05 -6.94 -2.66
C VAL A 56 -16.69 -6.78 -1.99
N ALA A 57 -16.37 -7.63 -1.01
CA ALA A 57 -15.05 -7.64 -0.38
C ALA A 57 -13.93 -7.96 -1.39
N ALA A 58 -14.15 -8.92 -2.30
CA ALA A 58 -13.20 -9.23 -3.37
C ALA A 58 -12.98 -8.05 -4.31
N VAL A 59 -14.05 -7.37 -4.75
CA VAL A 59 -13.94 -6.16 -5.59
C VAL A 59 -13.21 -5.05 -4.85
N ALA A 60 -13.53 -4.80 -3.59
CA ALA A 60 -12.85 -3.80 -2.77
C ALA A 60 -11.34 -4.09 -2.68
N LEU A 61 -10.96 -5.34 -2.38
CA LEU A 61 -9.56 -5.76 -2.31
C LEU A 61 -8.84 -5.67 -3.66
N ALA A 62 -9.53 -5.96 -4.77
CA ALA A 62 -8.99 -5.79 -6.11
C ALA A 62 -8.68 -4.32 -6.42
N VAL A 63 -9.58 -3.40 -6.03
CA VAL A 63 -9.34 -1.96 -6.17
C VAL A 63 -8.17 -1.49 -5.28
N VAL A 64 -8.09 -1.95 -4.03
CA VAL A 64 -6.91 -1.68 -3.17
C VAL A 64 -5.62 -2.17 -3.83
N GLY A 65 -5.64 -3.38 -4.40
CA GLY A 65 -4.53 -3.94 -5.16
C GLY A 65 -4.14 -3.05 -6.35
N ALA A 66 -5.11 -2.61 -7.14
CA ALA A 66 -4.88 -1.73 -8.30
C ALA A 66 -4.27 -0.38 -7.89
N VAL A 67 -4.74 0.22 -6.79
CA VAL A 67 -4.20 1.48 -6.24
C VAL A 67 -2.73 1.31 -5.85
N ASN A 68 -2.37 0.21 -5.19
CA ASN A 68 -0.99 -0.07 -4.79
C ASN A 68 -0.11 -0.43 -5.99
N ALA A 69 -0.65 -1.14 -6.99
CA ALA A 69 0.05 -1.42 -8.24
C ALA A 69 0.33 -0.13 -9.03
N HIS A 70 -0.62 0.81 -9.05
CA HIS A 70 -0.43 2.13 -9.64
C HIS A 70 0.67 2.92 -8.91
N ASP A 71 0.67 2.92 -7.57
CA ASP A 71 1.72 3.57 -6.80
C ASP A 71 3.09 2.91 -7.05
N LEU A 72 3.18 1.57 -7.09
CA LEU A 72 4.40 0.85 -7.46
C LEU A 72 4.91 1.26 -8.86
N ALA A 73 4.01 1.31 -9.84
CA ALA A 73 4.35 1.78 -11.19
C ALA A 73 4.85 3.23 -11.17
N ALA A 74 4.26 4.09 -10.32
CA ALA A 74 4.69 5.46 -10.13
C ALA A 74 6.11 5.57 -9.56
N HIS A 75 6.43 4.75 -8.55
CA HIS A 75 7.77 4.70 -7.96
C HIS A 75 8.81 4.20 -8.98
N LEU A 76 8.50 3.13 -9.71
CA LEU A 76 9.37 2.59 -10.77
C LEU A 76 9.62 3.61 -11.89
N ALA A 77 8.56 4.27 -12.37
CA ALA A 77 8.68 5.33 -13.36
C ALA A 77 9.47 6.53 -12.81
N GLY A 78 9.33 6.85 -11.53
CA GLY A 78 10.06 7.93 -10.86
C GLY A 78 11.58 7.78 -10.92
N VAL A 79 12.06 6.54 -10.94
CA VAL A 79 13.48 6.18 -11.02
C VAL A 79 13.89 5.66 -12.41
N ASP A 80 13.08 5.91 -13.44
CA ASP A 80 13.30 5.44 -14.81
C ASP A 80 13.56 3.92 -14.91
N PHE A 81 12.90 3.13 -14.06
CA PHE A 81 13.09 1.67 -13.92
C PHE A 81 14.53 1.25 -13.59
N ARG A 82 15.37 2.16 -13.09
CA ARG A 82 16.77 1.89 -12.68
C ARG A 82 16.81 1.26 -11.29
N LEU A 83 16.49 -0.02 -11.20
CA LEU A 83 16.46 -0.78 -9.94
C LEU A 83 17.82 -0.81 -9.22
N GLY A 84 18.93 -0.61 -9.94
CA GLY A 84 20.26 -0.51 -9.32
C GLY A 84 20.42 0.64 -8.32
N LEU A 85 19.52 1.65 -8.35
CA LEU A 85 19.51 2.74 -7.38
C LEU A 85 19.19 2.29 -5.96
N VAL A 86 18.52 1.15 -5.80
CA VAL A 86 18.21 0.54 -4.50
C VAL A 86 19.47 0.21 -3.68
N TRP A 87 20.59 -0.05 -4.33
CA TRP A 87 21.86 -0.29 -3.63
C TRP A 87 22.44 0.96 -2.97
N TYR A 88 22.06 2.13 -3.46
CA TYR A 88 22.47 3.43 -2.92
C TYR A 88 21.44 4.00 -1.95
N ASP A 89 20.17 3.58 -2.07
CA ASP A 89 19.09 3.94 -1.17
C ASP A 89 18.26 2.68 -0.83
N VAL A 90 18.58 2.04 0.29
CA VAL A 90 17.88 0.82 0.75
C VAL A 90 16.41 1.11 1.06
N GLN A 91 16.09 2.35 1.48
CA GLN A 91 14.72 2.76 1.76
C GLN A 91 13.88 2.78 0.48
N LEU A 92 14.45 3.18 -0.66
CA LEU A 92 13.80 3.04 -1.98
C LEU A 92 13.40 1.58 -2.25
N GLY A 93 14.30 0.63 -2.02
CA GLY A 93 14.00 -0.79 -2.25
C GLY A 93 12.95 -1.35 -1.30
N LEU A 94 13.22 -1.24 0.01
CA LEU A 94 12.40 -1.89 1.04
C LEU A 94 11.06 -1.22 1.27
N VAL A 95 11.00 0.11 1.16
CA VAL A 95 9.79 0.86 1.48
C VAL A 95 9.02 1.26 0.23
N GLU A 96 9.70 1.79 -0.79
CA GLU A 96 8.97 2.36 -1.91
C GLU A 96 8.60 1.37 -3.01
N LEU A 97 9.37 0.29 -3.14
CA LEU A 97 9.08 -0.78 -4.09
C LEU A 97 8.46 -2.00 -3.40
N LEU A 98 9.07 -2.49 -2.32
CA LEU A 98 8.63 -3.72 -1.69
C LEU A 98 7.29 -3.58 -0.94
N VAL A 99 7.04 -2.48 -0.21
CA VAL A 99 5.75 -2.29 0.50
C VAL A 99 4.53 -2.32 -0.43
N PRO A 100 4.45 -1.55 -1.53
CA PRO A 100 3.28 -1.60 -2.41
C PRO A 100 3.20 -2.95 -3.12
N ALA A 101 4.33 -3.59 -3.47
CA ALA A 101 4.34 -4.93 -4.03
C ALA A 101 3.73 -5.96 -3.05
N LEU A 102 4.12 -5.92 -1.77
CA LEU A 102 3.53 -6.76 -0.73
C LEU A 102 2.02 -6.49 -0.58
N HIS A 103 1.59 -5.23 -0.62
CA HIS A 103 0.16 -4.91 -0.58
C HIS A 103 -0.61 -5.51 -1.76
N VAL A 104 -0.07 -5.41 -2.97
CA VAL A 104 -0.65 -6.05 -4.17
C VAL A 104 -0.76 -7.56 -3.98
N VAL A 105 0.32 -8.21 -3.56
CA VAL A 105 0.34 -9.67 -3.31
C VAL A 105 -0.69 -10.06 -2.25
N GLY A 106 -0.75 -9.35 -1.12
CA GLY A 106 -1.74 -9.59 -0.08
C GLY A 106 -3.17 -9.44 -0.58
N CYS A 107 -3.45 -8.41 -1.40
CA CYS A 107 -4.75 -8.22 -2.05
C CYS A 107 -5.11 -9.37 -3.00
N VAL A 108 -4.17 -9.82 -3.84
CA VAL A 108 -4.39 -10.96 -4.74
C VAL A 108 -4.72 -12.23 -3.95
N LEU A 109 -3.94 -12.52 -2.91
CA LEU A 109 -4.19 -13.68 -2.03
C LEU A 109 -5.57 -13.58 -1.39
N ALA A 110 -5.95 -12.42 -0.85
CA ALA A 110 -7.24 -12.24 -0.22
C ALA A 110 -8.40 -12.36 -1.22
N VAL A 111 -8.27 -11.85 -2.45
CA VAL A 111 -9.26 -12.04 -3.52
C VAL A 111 -9.41 -13.52 -3.87
N VAL A 112 -8.30 -14.24 -4.04
CA VAL A 112 -8.32 -15.71 -4.25
C VAL A 112 -9.05 -16.40 -3.10
N ALA A 113 -8.80 -15.99 -1.87
CA ALA A 113 -9.48 -16.57 -0.72
C ALA A 113 -10.99 -16.28 -0.69
N MET A 114 -11.43 -15.08 -1.11
CA MET A 114 -12.87 -14.77 -1.27
C MET A 114 -13.51 -15.66 -2.34
N VAL A 115 -12.82 -15.89 -3.47
CA VAL A 115 -13.29 -16.79 -4.52
C VAL A 115 -13.39 -18.24 -4.02
N LEU A 116 -12.40 -18.69 -3.24
CA LEU A 116 -12.42 -20.00 -2.61
C LEU A 116 -13.55 -20.14 -1.58
N LEU A 117 -13.92 -19.07 -0.86
CA LEU A 117 -15.06 -19.06 0.07
C LEU A 117 -16.42 -19.11 -0.64
N ILE A 118 -16.52 -18.50 -1.83
CA ILE A 118 -17.72 -18.60 -2.66
C ILE A 118 -17.88 -20.01 -3.22
N SER A 119 -16.75 -20.67 -3.52
CA SER A 119 -16.67 -22.06 -3.98
C SER A 119 -16.90 -23.03 -2.81
N GLN A 120 -17.76 -24.03 -2.98
CA GLN A 120 -18.07 -24.97 -1.88
C GLN A 120 -16.89 -25.94 -1.59
N GLY A 121 -16.64 -26.27 -0.32
CA GLY A 121 -15.69 -27.33 0.08
C GLY A 121 -14.20 -26.94 0.04
N ARG A 122 -13.89 -25.64 0.02
CA ARG A 122 -12.51 -25.10 -0.04
C ARG A 122 -12.17 -24.21 1.17
N GLU A 123 -12.90 -24.33 2.27
CA GLU A 123 -12.83 -23.45 3.44
C GLU A 123 -11.43 -23.44 4.08
N THR A 124 -10.79 -24.61 4.19
CA THR A 124 -9.42 -24.72 4.73
C THR A 124 -8.40 -24.01 3.84
N HIS A 125 -8.53 -24.14 2.51
CA HIS A 125 -7.64 -23.47 1.57
C HIS A 125 -7.87 -21.95 1.59
N ALA A 126 -9.12 -21.51 1.72
CA ALA A 126 -9.45 -20.10 1.88
C ALA A 126 -8.88 -19.53 3.19
N ALA A 127 -9.01 -20.25 4.31
CA ALA A 127 -8.46 -19.84 5.61
C ALA A 127 -6.94 -19.64 5.54
N ASN A 128 -6.23 -20.60 4.94
CA ASN A 128 -4.78 -20.55 4.80
C ASN A 128 -4.34 -19.40 3.89
N THR A 129 -5.07 -19.18 2.79
CA THR A 129 -4.79 -18.09 1.86
C THR A 129 -5.06 -16.72 2.50
N LEU A 130 -6.13 -16.58 3.29
CA LEU A 130 -6.41 -15.37 4.08
C LEU A 130 -5.34 -15.10 5.13
N LEU A 131 -4.88 -16.14 5.83
CA LEU A 131 -3.81 -16.02 6.80
C LEU A 131 -2.51 -15.55 6.12
N ALA A 132 -2.17 -16.12 4.96
CA ALA A 132 -1.02 -15.69 4.18
C ALA A 132 -1.14 -14.22 3.73
N ALA A 133 -2.32 -13.80 3.25
CA ALA A 133 -2.60 -12.41 2.92
C ALA A 133 -2.37 -11.47 4.11
N ALA A 134 -2.90 -11.84 5.29
CA ALA A 134 -2.74 -11.05 6.51
C ALA A 134 -1.29 -10.94 6.97
N VAL A 135 -0.50 -12.02 6.86
CA VAL A 135 0.96 -11.97 7.13
C VAL A 135 1.65 -11.02 6.17
N VAL A 136 1.37 -11.13 4.87
CA VAL A 136 1.97 -10.26 3.85
C VAL A 136 1.63 -8.79 4.09
N TRP A 137 0.38 -8.47 4.40
CA TRP A 137 -0.02 -7.10 4.76
C TRP A 137 0.65 -6.61 6.04
N LEU A 138 0.80 -7.46 7.07
CA LEU A 138 1.48 -7.07 8.30
C LEU A 138 2.96 -6.75 8.04
N VAL A 139 3.66 -7.61 7.29
CA VAL A 139 5.06 -7.36 6.91
C VAL A 139 5.18 -6.06 6.12
N GLY A 140 4.30 -5.86 5.13
CA GLY A 140 4.24 -4.60 4.37
C GLY A 140 4.00 -3.39 5.28
N SER A 141 3.09 -3.47 6.24
CA SER A 141 2.84 -2.40 7.21
C SER A 141 4.01 -2.14 8.15
N VAL A 142 4.73 -3.18 8.59
CA VAL A 142 5.94 -3.03 9.43
C VAL A 142 7.04 -2.33 8.65
N LEU A 143 7.32 -2.78 7.42
CA LEU A 143 8.30 -2.13 6.54
C LEU A 143 7.91 -0.68 6.24
N ASN A 144 6.62 -0.41 6.02
CA ASN A 144 6.11 0.94 5.83
C ASN A 144 6.38 1.82 7.07
N SER A 145 6.17 1.30 8.29
CA SER A 145 6.46 2.04 9.53
C SER A 145 7.95 2.33 9.75
N CYS A 146 8.84 1.59 9.09
CA CYS A 146 10.28 1.90 9.07
C CYS A 146 10.63 3.06 8.14
N GLN A 147 9.66 3.64 7.42
CA GLN A 147 9.89 4.81 6.58
C GLN A 147 10.15 6.05 7.44
N VAL A 148 11.42 6.45 7.50
CA VAL A 148 11.85 7.72 8.08
C VAL A 148 12.03 8.71 6.93
N TYR A 149 11.73 9.99 7.12
CA TYR A 149 12.14 11.04 6.18
C TYR A 149 13.18 11.95 6.84
N GLU A 150 14.43 11.91 6.38
CA GLU A 150 15.55 12.64 6.99
C GLU A 150 15.43 14.15 6.76
N ARG A 151 14.85 14.57 5.64
CA ARG A 151 14.71 15.99 5.26
C ARG A 151 13.28 16.53 5.37
N ALA A 152 12.32 15.74 5.85
CA ALA A 152 10.94 16.21 5.98
C ALA A 152 10.68 16.85 7.35
N ASP A 153 9.84 17.88 7.36
CA ASP A 153 9.39 18.52 8.60
C ASP A 153 8.64 17.53 9.51
N GLY A 154 8.67 17.75 10.83
CA GLY A 154 7.95 16.91 11.78
C GLY A 154 6.44 16.80 11.49
N ARG A 155 5.84 17.80 10.84
CA ARG A 155 4.46 17.74 10.33
C ARG A 155 4.26 16.65 9.28
N ALA A 156 5.19 16.51 8.33
CA ALA A 156 5.13 15.48 7.30
C ALA A 156 5.33 14.08 7.90
N GLN A 157 6.21 13.95 8.89
CA GLN A 157 6.38 12.70 9.63
C GLN A 157 5.10 12.33 10.40
N LEU A 158 4.46 13.29 11.07
CA LEU A 158 3.20 13.06 11.79
C LEU A 158 2.05 12.69 10.85
N LEU A 159 1.94 13.35 9.70
CA LEU A 159 0.98 13.00 8.65
C LEU A 159 1.23 11.61 8.04
N GLN A 160 2.47 11.15 8.02
CA GLN A 160 2.77 9.80 7.59
C GLN A 160 2.41 8.78 8.67
N SER A 161 2.77 9.04 9.93
CA SER A 161 2.44 8.16 11.05
C SER A 161 0.93 7.99 11.23
N SER A 162 0.13 9.04 10.99
CA SER A 162 -1.34 8.96 11.03
C SER A 162 -1.93 8.04 9.96
N VAL A 163 -1.19 7.74 8.88
CA VAL A 163 -1.56 6.75 7.87
C VAL A 163 -1.04 5.36 8.25
N GLN A 164 0.22 5.27 8.67
CA GLN A 164 0.91 4.01 8.94
C GLN A 164 0.34 3.27 10.15
N VAL A 165 0.05 3.99 11.24
CA VAL A 165 -0.42 3.37 12.49
C VAL A 165 -1.77 2.67 12.30
N PRO A 166 -2.82 3.30 11.74
CA PRO A 166 -4.07 2.60 11.47
C PRO A 166 -3.90 1.41 10.50
N LEU A 167 -3.06 1.55 9.46
CA LEU A 167 -2.81 0.46 8.51
C LEU A 167 -2.13 -0.74 9.19
N LEU A 168 -1.14 -0.49 10.05
CA LEU A 168 -0.45 -1.51 10.83
C LEU A 168 -1.40 -2.23 11.79
N LEU A 169 -2.18 -1.47 12.56
CA LEU A 169 -3.16 -2.03 13.50
C LEU A 169 -4.25 -2.83 12.76
N GLY A 170 -4.73 -2.33 11.62
CA GLY A 170 -5.70 -3.05 10.80
C GLY A 170 -5.15 -4.38 10.25
N SER A 171 -3.93 -4.37 9.71
CA SER A 171 -3.24 -5.59 9.26
C SER A 171 -3.02 -6.59 10.39
N LEU A 172 -2.68 -6.10 11.59
CA LEU A 172 -2.56 -6.93 12.79
C LEU A 172 -3.89 -7.57 13.17
N LEU A 173 -5.01 -6.83 13.14
CA LEU A 173 -6.33 -7.39 13.43
C LEU A 173 -6.75 -8.46 12.40
N PHE A 174 -6.45 -8.26 11.12
CA PHE A 174 -6.67 -9.31 10.12
C PHE A 174 -5.85 -10.58 10.40
N LEU A 175 -4.59 -10.42 10.85
CA LEU A 175 -3.76 -11.56 11.23
C LEU A 175 -4.33 -12.29 12.45
N VAL A 176 -4.73 -11.54 13.49
CA VAL A 176 -5.36 -12.12 14.68
C VAL A 176 -6.62 -12.89 14.30
N ALA A 177 -7.48 -12.32 13.46
CA ALA A 177 -8.67 -13.01 12.97
C ALA A 177 -8.31 -14.30 12.20
N GLY A 178 -7.30 -14.25 11.32
CA GLY A 178 -6.82 -15.42 10.58
C GLY A 178 -6.27 -16.53 11.48
N VAL A 179 -5.43 -16.18 12.46
CA VAL A 179 -4.84 -17.13 13.41
C VAL A 179 -5.92 -17.79 14.26
N VAL A 180 -6.88 -17.01 14.75
CA VAL A 180 -7.94 -17.57 15.59
C VAL A 180 -8.89 -18.46 14.78
N ASN A 181 -9.24 -18.07 13.55
CA ASN A 181 -10.07 -18.90 12.67
C ASN A 181 -9.39 -20.22 12.29
N ARG A 182 -8.05 -20.24 12.13
CA ARG A 182 -7.30 -21.46 11.79
C ARG A 182 -7.28 -22.49 12.93
N ARG A 183 -7.44 -22.09 14.19
CA ARG A 183 -7.45 -23.02 15.34
C ARG A 183 -8.76 -23.82 15.46
N ARG A 184 -9.73 -23.61 14.58
CA ARG A 184 -11.02 -24.29 14.60
C ARG A 184 -11.09 -25.31 13.46
N GLU A 185 -11.62 -26.49 13.78
CA GLU A 185 -11.89 -27.55 12.80
C GLU A 185 -13.40 -27.84 12.77
N PRO A 186 -14.11 -27.58 11.66
CA PRO A 186 -13.63 -26.89 10.45
C PRO A 186 -13.48 -25.36 10.66
N PRO A 187 -12.67 -24.66 9.84
CA PRO A 187 -12.54 -23.21 9.91
C PRO A 187 -13.89 -22.51 9.66
N VAL A 188 -14.37 -21.73 10.61
CA VAL A 188 -15.62 -20.96 10.48
C VAL A 188 -15.30 -19.54 10.05
N LEU A 189 -15.19 -19.34 8.74
CA LEU A 189 -14.81 -18.04 8.14
C LEU A 189 -16.01 -17.09 7.94
N VAL A 190 -17.24 -17.62 7.97
CA VAL A 190 -18.49 -16.86 7.82
C VAL A 190 -19.34 -17.08 9.07
N GLY A 191 -19.60 -16.02 9.83
CA GLY A 191 -20.38 -16.09 11.07
C GLY A 191 -19.99 -15.06 12.14
N ARG A 192 -20.90 -14.87 13.11
CA ARG A 192 -20.99 -13.73 14.04
C ARG A 192 -19.77 -13.45 14.93
N SER A 193 -18.90 -14.43 15.22
CA SER A 193 -17.92 -14.31 16.31
C SER A 193 -16.53 -13.77 15.92
N TRP A 194 -16.17 -13.68 14.63
CA TRP A 194 -14.83 -13.20 14.21
C TRP A 194 -14.84 -12.18 13.09
N ALA A 195 -15.93 -12.13 12.32
CA ALA A 195 -16.11 -11.13 11.29
C ALA A 195 -16.03 -9.70 11.87
N TRP A 196 -16.37 -9.50 13.15
CA TRP A 196 -16.21 -8.20 13.83
C TRP A 196 -14.75 -7.78 13.99
N VAL A 197 -13.80 -8.71 14.17
CA VAL A 197 -12.36 -8.39 14.24
C VAL A 197 -11.86 -7.94 12.86
N CYS A 198 -12.26 -8.64 11.79
CA CYS A 198 -11.99 -8.23 10.42
C CYS A 198 -12.64 -6.87 10.10
N MET A 199 -13.87 -6.64 10.57
CA MET A 199 -14.58 -5.37 10.41
C MET A 199 -13.81 -4.24 11.09
N LEU A 200 -13.39 -4.39 12.35
CA LEU A 200 -12.54 -3.40 13.01
C LEU A 200 -11.21 -3.17 12.26
N GLY A 201 -10.59 -4.24 11.75
CA GLY A 201 -9.39 -4.13 10.90
C GLY A 201 -9.63 -3.28 9.65
N SER A 202 -10.76 -3.49 8.97
CA SER A 202 -11.13 -2.69 7.80
C SER A 202 -11.50 -1.25 8.11
N VAL A 203 -12.07 -0.97 9.28
CA VAL A 203 -12.32 0.40 9.74
C VAL A 203 -11.00 1.13 9.95
N LEU A 204 -9.99 0.47 10.54
CA LEU A 204 -8.66 1.06 10.69
C LEU A 204 -7.97 1.31 9.34
N TRP A 205 -8.14 0.42 8.36
CA TRP A 205 -7.72 0.68 6.99
C TRP A 205 -8.44 1.88 6.35
N LEU A 206 -9.75 2.02 6.59
CA LEU A 206 -10.52 3.19 6.14
C LEU A 206 -9.99 4.48 6.77
N VAL A 207 -9.74 4.48 8.08
CA VAL A 207 -9.13 5.62 8.79
C VAL A 207 -7.77 5.96 8.18
N GLY A 208 -6.91 4.96 7.93
CA GLY A 208 -5.63 5.15 7.26
C GLY A 208 -5.77 5.72 5.84
N ALA A 209 -6.77 5.27 5.07
CA ALA A 209 -7.06 5.78 3.74
C ALA A 209 -7.52 7.25 3.77
N VAL A 210 -8.39 7.61 4.71
CA VAL A 210 -8.84 9.00 4.92
C VAL A 210 -7.67 9.90 5.30
N PHE A 211 -6.81 9.47 6.22
CA PHE A 211 -5.58 10.20 6.53
C PHE A 211 -4.64 10.29 5.33
N ASN A 212 -4.57 9.27 4.48
CA ASN A 212 -3.75 9.32 3.26
C ASN A 212 -4.31 10.35 2.27
N MET A 213 -5.63 10.45 2.12
CA MET A 213 -6.29 11.48 1.31
C MET A 213 -6.03 12.89 1.90
N ALA A 214 -6.19 13.06 3.21
CA ALA A 214 -5.90 14.32 3.90
C ALA A 214 -4.43 14.72 3.72
N LYS A 215 -3.51 13.77 3.83
CA LYS A 215 -2.08 13.98 3.57
C LYS A 215 -1.84 14.44 2.13
N VAL A 216 -2.42 13.76 1.12
CA VAL A 216 -2.29 14.18 -0.30
C VAL A 216 -2.79 15.61 -0.50
N PHE A 217 -3.94 15.95 0.11
CA PHE A 217 -4.49 17.31 0.06
C PHE A 217 -3.55 18.35 0.69
N MET A 218 -3.07 18.10 1.92
CA MET A 218 -2.15 19.01 2.62
C MET A 218 -0.82 19.18 1.89
N MET A 219 -0.30 18.11 1.29
CA MET A 219 0.93 18.13 0.50
C MET A 219 0.79 18.90 -0.83
N HIS A 220 -0.43 19.14 -1.32
CA HIS A 220 -0.68 19.99 -2.48
C HIS A 220 -0.93 21.45 -2.13
N GLN A 221 -1.44 21.75 -0.93
CA GLN A 221 -1.67 23.12 -0.46
C GLN A 221 -0.40 23.78 0.09
N SER A 222 0.49 22.99 0.69
CA SER A 222 1.77 23.48 1.15
C SER A 222 2.69 23.66 -0.06
N ASP A 223 3.25 24.86 -0.27
CA ASP A 223 4.38 25.09 -1.20
C ASP A 223 5.67 24.34 -0.80
N ALA A 224 5.54 23.29 0.02
CA ALA A 224 6.60 22.44 0.53
C ALA A 224 7.13 21.51 -0.57
N LEU A 225 7.86 22.11 -1.50
CA LEU A 225 8.95 21.52 -2.28
C LEU A 225 10.12 21.11 -1.36
N ARG A 226 9.82 20.38 -0.28
CA ARG A 226 10.80 19.64 0.53
C ARG A 226 10.40 18.18 0.65
N LEU A 227 9.79 17.66 -0.42
CA LEU A 227 9.74 16.22 -0.61
C LEU A 227 11.17 15.70 -0.64
N GLU A 228 11.39 14.61 0.09
CA GLU A 228 12.70 13.99 0.13
C GLU A 228 13.08 13.49 -1.27
N LYS A 229 14.32 13.77 -1.65
CA LYS A 229 14.96 13.22 -2.86
C LYS A 229 15.67 11.92 -2.47
N LEU A 230 15.98 11.10 -3.46
CA LEU A 230 16.74 9.86 -3.26
C LEU A 230 18.00 10.08 -2.41
N ARG A 231 18.32 9.17 -1.50
CA ARG A 231 19.45 9.29 -0.56
C ARG A 231 20.74 8.67 -1.10
N GLY A 232 21.82 8.77 -0.33
CA GLY A 232 23.05 7.98 -0.55
C GLY A 232 23.75 8.19 -1.91
N GLY A 233 23.56 9.35 -2.55
CA GLY A 233 24.10 9.63 -3.87
C GLY A 233 23.24 9.12 -5.04
N ALA A 234 22.11 8.46 -4.75
CA ALA A 234 21.20 7.94 -5.77
C ALA A 234 20.54 9.06 -6.58
N GLN A 235 20.25 10.21 -5.95
CA GLN A 235 19.72 11.38 -6.66
C GLN A 235 20.70 11.91 -7.70
N GLU A 236 21.96 12.07 -7.30
CA GLU A 236 23.03 12.59 -8.16
C GLU A 236 23.35 11.62 -9.30
N ARG A 237 23.24 10.30 -9.07
CA ARG A 237 23.39 9.29 -10.11
C ARG A 237 22.23 9.34 -11.11
N LEU A 238 21.00 9.40 -10.61
CA LEU A 238 19.82 9.52 -11.46
C LEU A 238 19.86 10.82 -12.30
N SER A 239 20.30 11.95 -11.72
CA SER A 239 20.45 13.20 -12.48
C SER A 239 21.59 13.14 -13.49
N ARG A 240 22.77 12.63 -13.12
CA ARG A 240 23.90 12.46 -14.06
C ARG A 240 23.54 11.61 -15.26
N ASP A 241 22.85 10.50 -15.00
CA ASP A 241 22.40 9.58 -16.03
C ASP A 241 21.34 10.19 -16.95
N ARG A 242 20.45 11.04 -16.41
CA ARG A 242 19.46 11.81 -17.19
C ARG A 242 20.12 12.92 -18.04
N ASP A 243 21.14 13.57 -17.50
CA ASP A 243 21.85 14.68 -18.15
C ASP A 243 22.99 14.20 -19.07
N GLY A 244 23.23 12.89 -19.19
CA GLY A 244 24.29 12.31 -20.01
C GLY A 244 25.72 12.66 -19.56
N ARG A 245 25.90 13.12 -18.31
CA ARG A 245 27.21 13.56 -17.81
C ARG A 245 27.99 12.37 -17.26
N VAL A 246 28.98 11.91 -18.03
CA VAL A 246 30.01 10.94 -17.59
C VAL A 246 30.84 11.57 -16.46
N PRO A 247 31.23 10.83 -15.40
CA PRO A 247 32.08 11.40 -14.37
C PRO A 247 33.39 11.92 -14.98
N LEU A 248 33.76 13.16 -14.68
CA LEU A 248 35.01 13.82 -15.11
C LEU A 248 36.27 12.97 -14.82
N ASN A 249 36.19 12.03 -13.89
CA ASN A 249 37.31 11.18 -13.48
C ASN A 249 37.59 10.01 -14.44
N TRP A 250 36.73 9.71 -15.41
CA TRP A 250 36.98 8.64 -16.40
C TRP A 250 37.64 9.13 -17.68
N ALA A 251 37.73 10.45 -17.89
CA ALA A 251 38.40 11.03 -19.05
C ALA A 251 39.93 11.18 -18.87
N ALA A 252 40.47 10.89 -17.69
CA ALA A 252 41.89 11.05 -17.37
C ALA A 252 42.71 9.73 -17.47
N LEU A 253 42.11 8.64 -17.96
CA LEU A 253 42.76 7.32 -18.10
C LEU A 253 42.60 6.72 -19.51
N ARG A 254 42.63 7.55 -20.55
CA ARG A 254 42.91 7.10 -21.91
C ARG A 254 44.04 7.90 -22.51
#